data_AF-A0A9E2YMM9-F1
#
_entry.id   AF-A0A9E2YMM9-F1
#
_cell.length_a   1.000
_cell.length_b   1.000
_cell.length_c   1.000
_cell.angle_alpha   90.00
_cell.angle_beta   90.00
_cell.angle_gamma   90.00
#
_symmetry.space_group_name_H-M   'P 1'
#
loop_
_entity.id
_entity.type
_entity.pdbx_description
1 polymer ?
#
loop_
_entity_poly.entity_id
_entity_poly.type
_entity_poly.pdbx_seq_one_letter_code
_entity_poly.pdbx_strand_id
1 'polypeptide(L)'
;DDVTDAAEYAIDQNLAPVLSMSYGECETSSTLSDAQTMQTWAQQGNTQGITWVAASGDTGAAGCYYSGLSPFKDNSDLTAAVDVPASIPEITAVGGTELNEGSGTYWSTKNSSTGATAQSYIPEKSWNDSQTDDPAASGGGASQFFSKPSWQTGSGVPSDGARDVPDVAFPASADHDGYIVYTTSGSHTGWYVFGGTSAAAPSFAGVLALLNQYLVTNGYQSSAGLGNVNTQLYSLASWAFHDITSGNNTVTAIVCSGFLCSSPTKESVGYDAGSGYDCVTGLGSLDVYSFLLAWPK
;
A
#
# COMPACT_ATOMS: atom_id res chain seq x y z
N ASP A 1 -15.43 3.70 19.10
CA ASP A 1 -15.70 3.49 17.67
C ASP A 1 -14.37 3.24 17.01
N ASP A 2 -14.13 1.96 16.74
CA ASP A 2 -12.91 1.46 16.13
C ASP A 2 -12.92 1.78 14.62
N VAL A 3 -11.75 1.86 13.99
CA VAL A 3 -11.60 2.09 12.54
C VAL A 3 -12.19 0.92 11.74
N THR A 4 -12.14 -0.29 12.30
CA THR A 4 -12.73 -1.51 11.74
C THR A 4 -14.27 -1.46 11.72
N ASP A 5 -14.89 -1.02 12.82
CA ASP A 5 -16.36 -0.81 12.90
C ASP A 5 -16.84 0.19 11.83
N ALA A 6 -16.05 1.24 11.58
CA ALA A 6 -16.39 2.24 10.57
C ALA A 6 -16.36 1.67 9.14
N ALA A 7 -15.43 0.76 8.86
CA ALA A 7 -15.36 0.06 7.58
C ALA A 7 -16.52 -0.92 7.40
N GLU A 8 -16.83 -1.71 8.42
CA GLU A 8 -18.01 -2.60 8.43
C GLU A 8 -19.28 -1.78 8.17
N TYR A 9 -19.48 -0.69 8.91
CA TYR A 9 -20.63 0.19 8.72
C TYR A 9 -20.72 0.75 7.29
N ALA A 10 -19.60 1.20 6.72
CA ALA A 10 -19.57 1.73 5.36
C ALA A 10 -19.97 0.67 4.31
N ILE A 11 -19.59 -0.59 4.55
CA ILE A 11 -19.96 -1.73 3.71
C ILE A 11 -21.42 -2.11 3.91
N ASP A 12 -21.88 -2.29 5.15
CA ASP A 12 -23.26 -2.67 5.47
C ASP A 12 -24.28 -1.67 4.94
N GLN A 13 -23.95 -0.38 4.98
CA GLN A 13 -24.82 0.67 4.46
C GLN A 13 -24.56 0.99 2.99
N ASN A 14 -23.60 0.32 2.34
CA ASN A 14 -23.19 0.53 0.94
C ASN A 14 -22.99 2.02 0.61
N LEU A 15 -22.17 2.71 1.41
CA LEU A 15 -22.09 4.18 1.37
C LEU A 15 -21.34 4.74 0.17
N ALA A 16 -20.38 4.00 -0.37
CA ALA A 16 -19.51 4.47 -1.45
C ALA A 16 -18.98 3.30 -2.31
N PRO A 17 -18.74 3.51 -3.61
CA PRO A 17 -18.19 2.48 -4.50
C PRO A 17 -16.69 2.20 -4.26
N VAL A 18 -16.01 3.03 -3.47
CA VAL A 18 -14.59 2.86 -3.11
C VAL A 18 -14.44 3.18 -1.62
N LEU A 19 -13.80 2.27 -0.88
CA LEU A 19 -13.42 2.42 0.52
C LEU A 19 -11.90 2.44 0.62
N SER A 20 -11.33 3.51 1.20
CA SER A 20 -9.89 3.64 1.42
C SER A 20 -9.59 3.55 2.91
N MET A 21 -8.67 2.66 3.29
CA MET A 21 -8.22 2.51 4.68
C MET A 21 -6.72 2.75 4.80
N SER A 22 -6.35 3.79 5.54
CA SER A 22 -4.96 4.10 5.93
C SER A 22 -4.73 3.74 7.39
N TYR A 23 -5.09 2.51 7.75
CA TYR A 23 -4.95 1.94 9.08
C TYR A 23 -4.70 0.44 8.94
N GLY A 24 -3.90 -0.11 9.83
CA GLY A 24 -3.58 -1.52 9.83
C GLY A 24 -2.78 -1.90 11.06
N GLU A 25 -2.61 -3.20 11.21
CA GLU A 25 -1.75 -3.81 12.22
C GLU A 25 -1.07 -5.05 11.63
N CYS A 26 0.07 -5.42 12.20
CA CYS A 26 0.75 -6.67 11.87
C CYS A 26 -0.22 -7.84 11.93
N GLU A 27 -0.26 -8.66 10.87
CA GLU A 27 -1.22 -9.75 10.75
C GLU A 27 -1.16 -10.71 11.94
N THR A 28 0.03 -11.02 12.46
CA THR A 28 0.21 -11.95 13.59
C THR A 28 -0.03 -11.32 14.96
N SER A 29 -0.23 -9.99 15.03
CA SER A 29 -0.74 -9.33 16.23
C SER A 29 -2.26 -9.50 16.35
N SER A 30 -2.97 -9.72 15.24
CA SER A 30 -4.38 -10.09 15.19
C SER A 30 -4.56 -11.61 15.27
N THR A 31 -5.79 -12.07 15.51
CA THR A 31 -6.12 -13.49 15.33
C THR A 31 -6.53 -13.78 13.88
N LEU A 32 -6.25 -15.00 13.40
CA LEU A 32 -6.74 -15.46 12.09
C LEU A 32 -8.27 -15.32 11.97
N SER A 33 -9.02 -15.56 13.06
CA SER A 33 -10.48 -15.42 13.07
C SER A 33 -10.94 -13.97 12.87
N ASP A 34 -10.22 -12.99 13.41
CA ASP A 34 -10.56 -11.57 13.22
C ASP A 34 -10.28 -11.16 11.78
N ALA A 35 -9.12 -11.56 11.23
CA ALA A 35 -8.78 -11.33 9.83
C ALA A 35 -9.79 -12.00 8.87
N GLN A 36 -10.25 -13.21 9.19
CA GLN A 36 -11.30 -13.90 8.43
C GLN A 36 -12.66 -13.21 8.57
N THR A 37 -12.95 -12.58 9.71
CA THR A 37 -14.18 -11.78 9.87
C THR A 37 -14.14 -10.57 8.95
N MET A 38 -13.04 -9.81 8.95
CA MET A 38 -12.82 -8.71 8.01
C MET A 38 -12.88 -9.17 6.54
N GLN A 39 -12.37 -10.38 6.25
CA GLN A 39 -12.48 -10.97 4.92
C GLN A 39 -13.95 -11.15 4.49
N THR A 40 -14.85 -11.57 5.40
CA THR A 40 -16.28 -11.70 5.06
C THR A 40 -16.92 -10.35 4.72
N TRP A 41 -16.53 -9.27 5.43
CA TRP A 41 -16.95 -7.91 5.10
C TRP A 41 -16.42 -7.47 3.72
N ALA A 42 -15.14 -7.74 3.43
CA ALA A 42 -14.55 -7.43 2.12
C ALA A 42 -15.25 -8.21 0.99
N GLN A 43 -15.58 -9.49 1.20
CA GLN A 43 -16.37 -10.28 0.26
C GLN A 43 -17.76 -9.67 0.03
N GLN A 44 -18.45 -9.26 1.09
CA GLN A 44 -19.73 -8.53 0.99
C GLN A 44 -19.57 -7.25 0.17
N GLY A 45 -18.63 -6.38 0.53
CA GLY A 45 -18.37 -5.12 -0.19
C GLY A 45 -18.09 -5.36 -1.67
N ASN A 46 -17.24 -6.34 -1.99
CA ASN A 46 -16.92 -6.70 -3.37
C ASN A 46 -18.17 -7.13 -4.16
N THR A 47 -19.09 -7.91 -3.56
CA THR A 47 -20.35 -8.29 -4.21
C THR A 47 -21.33 -7.13 -4.39
N GLN A 48 -21.24 -6.11 -3.55
CA GLN A 48 -22.03 -4.87 -3.65
C GLN A 48 -21.41 -3.85 -4.63
N GLY A 49 -20.21 -4.15 -5.16
CA GLY A 49 -19.48 -3.28 -6.08
C GLY A 49 -18.51 -2.31 -5.38
N ILE A 50 -18.35 -2.40 -4.06
CA ILE A 50 -17.38 -1.60 -3.31
C ILE A 50 -15.98 -2.15 -3.56
N THR A 51 -15.05 -1.30 -3.98
CA THR A 51 -13.62 -1.63 -3.98
C THR A 51 -12.99 -1.15 -2.69
N TRP A 52 -12.54 -2.07 -1.85
CA TRP A 52 -11.77 -1.74 -0.65
C TRP A 52 -10.28 -1.76 -0.97
N VAL A 53 -9.61 -0.64 -0.72
CA VAL A 53 -8.16 -0.48 -0.81
C VAL A 53 -7.57 -0.17 0.56
N ALA A 54 -6.39 -0.72 0.86
CA ALA A 54 -5.72 -0.52 2.13
C ALA A 54 -4.23 -0.20 1.95
N ALA A 55 -3.70 0.69 2.80
CA ALA A 55 -2.27 0.95 2.91
C ALA A 55 -1.54 -0.35 3.33
N SER A 56 -0.42 -0.69 2.69
CA SER A 56 0.29 -1.94 2.96
C SER A 56 1.15 -1.94 4.22
N GLY A 57 1.36 -0.77 4.83
CA GLY A 57 2.19 -0.58 6.02
C GLY A 57 3.38 0.34 5.75
N ASP A 58 3.90 0.93 6.82
CA ASP A 58 5.00 1.90 6.75
C ASP A 58 6.29 1.36 7.43
N THR A 59 6.31 0.08 7.79
CA THR A 59 7.39 -0.59 8.52
C THR A 59 8.19 -1.57 7.67
N GLY A 60 8.18 -1.41 6.33
CA GLY A 60 8.87 -2.27 5.40
C GLY A 60 8.45 -3.74 5.49
N ALA A 61 9.41 -4.66 5.34
CA ALA A 61 9.13 -6.08 5.57
C ALA A 61 8.93 -6.45 7.06
N ALA A 62 9.14 -5.51 7.98
CA ALA A 62 9.09 -5.74 9.41
C ALA A 62 7.73 -5.32 10.01
N GLY A 63 6.62 -5.78 9.43
CA GLY A 63 5.25 -5.39 9.82
C GLY A 63 4.98 -5.44 11.33
N CYS A 64 5.54 -6.44 12.01
CA CYS A 64 5.35 -6.66 13.46
C CYS A 64 6.38 -5.96 14.36
N TYR A 65 7.32 -5.23 13.77
CA TYR A 65 8.35 -4.54 14.53
C TYR A 65 7.86 -3.21 15.07
N TYR A 66 8.09 -2.97 16.36
CA TYR A 66 7.80 -1.69 17.00
C TYR A 66 9.09 -1.05 17.52
N SER A 67 9.44 0.13 17.02
CA SER A 67 10.66 0.86 17.37
C SER A 67 10.83 1.15 18.87
N GLY A 68 12.09 1.12 19.32
CA GLY A 68 12.47 1.48 20.68
C GLY A 68 12.44 0.35 21.71
N LEU A 69 13.37 0.43 22.67
CA LEU A 69 13.56 -0.52 23.75
C LEU A 69 12.48 -0.35 24.83
N SER A 70 11.41 -1.15 24.76
CA SER A 70 10.48 -1.31 25.88
C SER A 70 10.73 -2.65 26.56
N PRO A 71 10.77 -2.72 27.91
CA PRO A 71 10.86 -3.99 28.63
C PRO A 71 9.64 -4.91 28.41
N PHE A 72 8.60 -4.41 27.73
CA PHE A 72 7.38 -5.13 27.36
C PHE A 72 7.32 -5.53 25.88
N LYS A 73 8.34 -5.21 25.08
CA LYS A 73 8.40 -5.60 23.67
C LYS A 73 9.31 -6.81 23.52
N ASP A 74 8.75 -7.91 23.05
CA ASP A 74 9.53 -9.06 22.63
C ASP A 74 10.09 -8.81 21.21
N ASN A 75 11.10 -7.95 21.11
CA ASN A 75 11.87 -7.76 19.88
C ASN A 75 12.94 -8.85 19.75
N SER A 76 12.68 -10.08 20.19
CA SER A 76 13.67 -11.17 20.12
C SER A 76 13.71 -11.86 18.76
N ASP A 77 12.74 -11.59 17.88
CA ASP A 77 12.65 -12.17 16.55
C ASP A 77 12.23 -11.10 15.53
N LEU A 78 13.10 -10.82 14.55
CA LEU A 78 12.79 -9.97 13.40
C LEU A 78 12.36 -10.86 12.23
N THR A 79 11.06 -11.11 12.14
CA THR A 79 10.47 -11.88 11.04
C THR A 79 9.81 -10.97 10.01
N ALA A 80 9.79 -11.45 8.75
CA ALA A 80 9.04 -10.78 7.70
C ALA A 80 7.54 -10.93 7.99
N ALA A 81 6.81 -9.82 7.93
CA ALA A 81 5.37 -9.82 8.16
C ALA A 81 4.70 -8.69 7.38
N VAL A 82 3.42 -8.90 7.09
CA VAL A 82 2.54 -7.95 6.41
C VAL A 82 1.40 -7.53 7.33
N ASP A 83 0.70 -6.46 6.96
CA ASP A 83 -0.38 -5.90 7.77
C ASP A 83 -1.77 -6.35 7.29
N VAL A 84 -2.68 -6.55 8.23
CA VAL A 84 -4.12 -6.57 7.98
C VAL A 84 -4.67 -5.14 8.05
N PRO A 85 -5.61 -4.74 7.17
CA PRO A 85 -6.33 -5.60 6.24
C PRO A 85 -5.68 -5.78 4.85
N ALA A 86 -4.53 -5.16 4.58
CA ALA A 86 -3.89 -5.23 3.27
C ALA A 86 -3.57 -6.67 2.82
N SER A 87 -3.27 -7.58 3.75
CA SER A 87 -3.01 -8.99 3.47
C SER A 87 -4.25 -9.80 3.06
N ILE A 88 -5.47 -9.27 3.23
CA ILE A 88 -6.72 -9.93 2.84
C ILE A 88 -6.84 -9.94 1.29
N PRO A 89 -6.99 -11.10 0.63
CA PRO A 89 -7.04 -11.20 -0.84
C PRO A 89 -8.13 -10.36 -1.50
N GLU A 90 -9.25 -10.14 -0.81
CA GLU A 90 -10.38 -9.38 -1.30
C GLU A 90 -10.16 -7.86 -1.29
N ILE A 91 -9.07 -7.38 -0.71
CA ILE A 91 -8.71 -5.97 -0.56
C ILE A 91 -7.48 -5.69 -1.43
N THR A 92 -7.45 -4.55 -2.11
CA THR A 92 -6.27 -4.14 -2.87
C THR A 92 -5.26 -3.47 -1.94
N ALA A 93 -4.09 -4.06 -1.78
CA ALA A 93 -3.00 -3.49 -1.00
C ALA A 93 -2.22 -2.45 -1.81
N VAL A 94 -1.97 -1.30 -1.19
CA VAL A 94 -1.29 -0.17 -1.82
C VAL A 94 -0.01 0.15 -1.07
N GLY A 95 1.12 -0.13 -1.73
CA GLY A 95 2.47 0.16 -1.24
C GLY A 95 2.99 1.53 -1.65
N GLY A 96 4.28 1.73 -1.39
CA GLY A 96 4.96 3.02 -1.49
C GLY A 96 6.10 3.04 -2.51
N THR A 97 6.14 4.09 -3.32
CA THR A 97 7.26 4.47 -4.19
C THR A 97 7.89 5.79 -3.73
N GLU A 98 9.08 6.09 -4.25
CA GLU A 98 9.72 7.39 -4.15
C GLU A 98 10.06 7.87 -5.55
N LEU A 99 9.82 9.15 -5.84
CA LEU A 99 10.26 9.75 -7.10
C LEU A 99 11.79 9.72 -7.18
N ASN A 100 12.33 9.40 -8.35
CA ASN A 100 13.74 9.21 -8.63
C ASN A 100 14.17 10.05 -9.83
N GLU A 101 14.23 11.35 -9.62
CA GLU A 101 14.48 12.35 -10.66
C GLU A 101 15.93 12.36 -11.14
N GLY A 102 16.86 11.96 -10.27
CA GLY A 102 18.29 12.01 -10.54
C GLY A 102 18.74 13.40 -10.99
N SER A 103 19.21 13.51 -12.24
CA SER A 103 19.62 14.79 -12.86
C SER A 103 18.68 15.25 -13.99
N GLY A 104 17.51 14.61 -14.10
CA GLY A 104 16.51 14.94 -15.12
C GLY A 104 15.82 16.28 -14.86
N THR A 105 15.16 16.81 -15.89
CA THR A 105 14.33 18.02 -15.78
C THR A 105 12.87 17.62 -15.93
N TYR A 106 12.20 17.39 -14.82
CA TYR A 106 10.81 16.93 -14.78
C TYR A 106 9.80 17.99 -14.34
N TRP A 107 10.28 19.10 -13.77
CA TRP A 107 9.44 20.16 -13.21
C TRP A 107 9.52 21.45 -14.01
N SER A 108 8.38 22.09 -14.22
CA SER A 108 8.33 23.50 -14.63
C SER A 108 8.68 24.41 -13.46
N THR A 109 9.34 25.53 -13.77
CA THR A 109 9.64 26.58 -12.78
C THR A 109 8.41 27.39 -12.36
N LYS A 110 7.22 27.06 -12.90
CA LYS A 110 5.95 27.76 -12.66
C LYS A 110 4.80 26.76 -12.74
N ASN A 111 3.86 26.89 -11.81
CA ASN A 111 2.62 26.13 -11.84
C ASN A 111 1.81 26.46 -13.10
N SER A 112 1.17 25.44 -13.67
CA SER A 112 0.13 25.61 -14.66
C SER A 112 -1.13 26.24 -14.03
N SER A 113 -2.15 26.52 -14.86
CA SER A 113 -3.45 26.99 -14.36
C SER A 113 -4.17 25.98 -13.46
N THR A 114 -3.76 24.70 -13.50
CA THR A 114 -4.29 23.63 -12.64
C THR A 114 -3.41 23.39 -11.41
N GLY A 115 -2.35 24.17 -11.21
CA GLY A 115 -1.39 23.97 -10.13
C GLY A 115 -0.28 22.96 -10.43
N ALA A 116 -0.33 22.27 -11.57
CA ALA A 116 0.63 21.22 -11.92
C ALA A 116 2.00 21.80 -12.35
N THR A 117 3.07 21.12 -11.95
CA THR A 117 4.46 21.43 -12.36
C THR A 117 5.16 20.26 -13.03
N ALA A 118 4.72 19.02 -12.83
CA ALA A 118 5.26 17.85 -13.52
C ALA A 118 5.04 17.97 -15.04
N GLN A 119 6.10 17.76 -15.82
CA GLN A 119 6.11 17.88 -17.28
C GLN A 119 5.94 16.54 -17.99
N SER A 120 6.30 15.45 -17.32
CA SER A 120 6.20 14.07 -17.80
C SER A 120 6.12 13.13 -16.60
N TYR A 121 6.00 11.83 -16.87
CA TYR A 121 6.30 10.82 -15.86
C TYR A 121 7.71 11.03 -15.29
N ILE A 122 7.82 10.84 -13.98
CA ILE A 122 9.06 10.94 -13.21
C ILE A 122 9.43 9.51 -12.84
N PRO A 123 10.63 9.01 -13.17
CA PRO A 123 11.04 7.67 -12.77
C PRO A 123 10.90 7.48 -11.27
N GLU A 124 10.67 6.25 -10.83
CA GLU A 124 10.45 5.92 -9.42
C GLU A 124 11.39 4.79 -8.97
N LYS A 125 11.61 4.73 -7.65
CA LYS A 125 12.22 3.59 -6.94
C LYS A 125 11.30 3.20 -5.78
N SER A 126 11.56 2.07 -5.12
CA SER A 126 10.82 1.73 -3.90
C SER A 126 10.99 2.80 -2.82
N TRP A 127 9.95 3.08 -2.04
CA TRP A 127 10.07 3.93 -0.87
C TRP A 127 10.75 3.20 0.31
N ASN A 128 11.90 3.71 0.76
CA ASN A 128 12.54 3.30 2.00
C ASN A 128 13.45 4.41 2.56
N ASP A 129 12.91 5.15 3.52
CA ASP A 129 13.58 6.18 4.31
C ASP A 129 14.03 5.64 5.69
N SER A 130 14.03 4.31 5.87
CA SER A 130 14.28 3.69 7.17
C SER A 130 15.67 3.99 7.70
N GLN A 131 15.75 4.29 8.99
CA GLN A 131 16.99 4.29 9.75
C GLN A 131 17.07 3.07 10.67
N THR A 132 18.21 2.83 11.29
CA THR A 132 18.33 1.74 12.27
C THR A 132 17.35 1.97 13.43
N ASP A 133 16.49 1.00 13.72
CA ASP A 133 15.45 1.06 14.77
C ASP A 133 14.39 2.16 14.54
N ASP A 134 14.26 2.67 13.32
CA ASP A 134 13.27 3.67 12.94
C ASP A 134 12.76 3.36 11.52
N PRO A 135 11.83 2.39 11.38
CA PRO A 135 11.37 1.94 10.08
C PRO A 135 10.45 2.97 9.43
N ALA A 136 10.69 3.23 8.14
CA ALA A 136 9.89 4.10 7.28
C ALA A 136 10.03 3.61 5.83
N ALA A 137 9.27 2.58 5.46
CA ALA A 137 9.38 1.93 4.16
C ALA A 137 8.09 1.26 3.73
N SER A 138 7.93 1.05 2.42
CA SER A 138 6.78 0.34 1.85
C SER A 138 6.58 -1.03 2.48
N GLY A 139 5.44 -1.23 3.15
CA GLY A 139 5.02 -2.50 3.71
C GLY A 139 4.85 -3.55 2.61
N GLY A 140 5.37 -4.75 2.82
CA GLY A 140 5.25 -5.82 1.84
C GLY A 140 6.00 -7.09 2.19
N GLY A 141 5.53 -8.20 1.63
CA GLY A 141 5.97 -9.56 1.98
C GLY A 141 4.89 -10.59 1.73
N ALA A 142 5.09 -11.80 2.26
CA ALA A 142 4.15 -12.90 2.17
C ALA A 142 3.27 -12.97 3.43
N SER A 143 1.96 -13.14 3.26
CA SER A 143 1.03 -13.35 4.37
C SER A 143 1.22 -14.70 5.05
N GLN A 144 1.15 -14.72 6.38
CA GLN A 144 1.12 -15.91 7.22
C GLN A 144 -0.30 -16.47 7.41
N PHE A 145 -1.33 -15.69 7.05
CA PHE A 145 -2.74 -16.07 7.21
C PHE A 145 -3.38 -16.52 5.90
N PHE A 146 -3.16 -15.78 4.82
CA PHE A 146 -3.90 -15.97 3.58
C PHE A 146 -3.06 -16.68 2.52
N SER A 147 -3.62 -17.78 1.99
CA SER A 147 -3.04 -18.49 0.86
C SER A 147 -3.07 -17.63 -0.41
N LYS A 148 -2.13 -17.87 -1.32
CA LYS A 148 -2.06 -17.18 -2.61
C LYS A 148 -3.38 -17.31 -3.37
N PRO A 149 -4.05 -16.20 -3.70
CA PRO A 149 -5.25 -16.25 -4.52
C PRO A 149 -4.89 -16.63 -5.96
N SER A 150 -5.79 -17.33 -6.65
CA SER A 150 -5.53 -17.86 -8.00
C SER A 150 -5.27 -16.79 -9.06
N TRP A 151 -5.67 -15.54 -8.81
CA TRP A 151 -5.42 -14.41 -9.69
C TRP A 151 -4.06 -13.74 -9.46
N GLN A 152 -3.41 -13.95 -8.31
CA GLN A 152 -2.07 -13.40 -8.03
C GLN A 152 -1.02 -14.25 -8.75
N THR A 153 -0.84 -13.94 -10.03
CA THR A 153 0.05 -14.64 -10.95
C THR A 153 0.67 -13.64 -11.91
N GLY A 154 1.86 -13.93 -12.43
CA GLY A 154 2.56 -13.04 -13.34
C GLY A 154 4.07 -13.17 -13.24
N SER A 155 4.80 -12.36 -14.01
CA SER A 155 6.25 -12.24 -13.83
C SER A 155 6.56 -11.70 -12.45
N GLY A 156 7.57 -12.22 -11.78
CA GLY A 156 8.03 -11.76 -10.46
C GLY A 156 7.24 -12.29 -9.26
N VAL A 157 5.98 -12.71 -9.43
CA VAL A 157 5.14 -13.25 -8.34
C VAL A 157 5.79 -14.51 -7.73
N PRO A 158 6.13 -14.53 -6.43
CA PRO A 158 6.70 -15.69 -5.77
C PRO A 158 5.80 -16.93 -5.87
N SER A 159 6.40 -18.12 -5.98
CA SER A 159 5.67 -19.41 -5.97
C SER A 159 5.71 -20.06 -4.58
N ASP A 160 5.40 -19.29 -3.54
CA ASP A 160 5.46 -19.69 -2.13
C ASP A 160 4.12 -20.16 -1.53
N GLY A 161 3.01 -19.92 -2.25
CA GLY A 161 1.67 -20.31 -1.82
C GLY A 161 1.01 -19.34 -0.85
N ALA A 162 1.59 -18.17 -0.59
CA ALA A 162 1.04 -17.11 0.27
C ALA A 162 0.52 -15.92 -0.54
N ARG A 163 -0.42 -15.14 0.01
CA ARG A 163 -0.82 -13.84 -0.55
C ARG A 163 0.36 -12.88 -0.37
N ASP A 164 0.89 -12.36 -1.47
CA ASP A 164 1.99 -11.39 -1.45
C ASP A 164 1.47 -9.94 -1.43
N VAL A 165 2.07 -9.06 -0.65
CA VAL A 165 1.70 -7.64 -0.50
C VAL A 165 2.88 -6.76 -0.97
N PRO A 166 2.64 -5.59 -1.60
CA PRO A 166 1.35 -5.00 -2.01
C PRO A 166 0.87 -5.48 -3.39
N ASP A 167 -0.26 -4.97 -3.88
CA ASP A 167 -0.72 -5.22 -5.26
C ASP A 167 -0.27 -4.12 -6.23
N VAL A 168 -0.30 -2.86 -5.78
CA VAL A 168 0.11 -1.67 -6.55
C VAL A 168 0.87 -0.72 -5.62
N ALA A 169 1.55 0.29 -6.15
CA ALA A 169 2.22 1.29 -5.33
C ALA A 169 2.07 2.73 -5.87
N PHE A 170 2.13 3.70 -4.97
CA PHE A 170 2.10 5.14 -5.27
C PHE A 170 3.13 5.88 -4.41
N PRO A 171 3.47 7.15 -4.74
CA PRO A 171 4.43 7.91 -3.95
C PRO A 171 4.11 7.91 -2.46
N ALA A 172 5.13 7.72 -1.63
CA ALA A 172 4.99 7.57 -0.18
C ALA A 172 6.13 8.21 0.63
N SER A 173 7.24 8.66 0.03
CA SER A 173 8.28 9.35 0.79
C SER A 173 7.81 10.72 1.27
N ALA A 174 7.97 11.00 2.56
CA ALA A 174 7.79 12.35 3.12
C ALA A 174 9.04 13.21 2.91
N ASP A 175 10.21 12.57 2.77
CA ASP A 175 11.51 13.22 2.68
C ASP A 175 11.89 13.56 1.22
N HIS A 176 11.18 12.99 0.25
CA HIS A 176 11.37 13.24 -1.19
C HIS A 176 10.01 13.42 -1.89
N ASP A 177 9.64 14.68 -2.16
CA ASP A 177 8.38 15.09 -2.81
C ASP A 177 7.09 14.65 -2.10
N GLY A 178 7.08 14.76 -0.77
CA GLY A 178 5.93 14.41 0.05
C GLY A 178 4.67 15.26 -0.18
N TYR A 179 3.55 14.74 0.32
CA TYR A 179 2.23 15.35 0.18
C TYR A 179 2.08 16.56 1.11
N ILE A 180 1.76 17.72 0.53
CA ILE A 180 1.46 18.93 1.30
C ILE A 180 0.00 18.89 1.76
N VAL A 181 -0.21 18.71 3.07
CA VAL A 181 -1.53 18.59 3.69
C VAL A 181 -1.75 19.72 4.70
N TYR A 182 -2.93 20.33 4.65
CA TYR A 182 -3.36 21.27 5.69
C TYR A 182 -4.07 20.51 6.80
N THR A 183 -3.59 20.62 8.03
CA THR A 183 -4.24 20.03 9.22
C THR A 183 -4.62 21.10 10.23
N THR A 184 -5.65 20.82 11.01
CA THR A 184 -6.12 21.65 12.14
C THR A 184 -6.25 20.83 13.43
N SER A 185 -5.67 19.63 13.48
CA SER A 185 -5.85 18.70 14.61
C SER A 185 -4.79 18.89 15.70
N GLY A 186 -5.22 18.79 16.96
CA GLY A 186 -4.34 18.92 18.13
C GLY A 186 -3.60 20.27 18.16
N SER A 187 -2.29 20.23 18.40
CA SER A 187 -1.41 21.40 18.37
C SER A 187 -0.89 21.76 16.96
N HIS A 188 -1.34 21.07 15.91
CA HIS A 188 -0.88 21.26 14.54
C HIS A 188 -1.95 21.95 13.71
N THR A 189 -1.82 23.26 13.51
CA THR A 189 -2.64 24.04 12.58
C THR A 189 -1.74 24.67 11.53
N GLY A 190 -1.82 24.19 10.28
CA GLY A 190 -0.99 24.68 9.19
C GLY A 190 -0.76 23.67 8.08
N TRP A 191 0.11 24.03 7.14
CA TRP A 191 0.61 23.16 6.08
C TRP A 191 1.78 22.32 6.58
N TYR A 192 1.71 21.02 6.35
CA TYR A 192 2.74 20.05 6.70
C TYR A 192 2.98 19.10 5.53
N VAL A 193 4.14 18.45 5.53
CA VAL A 193 4.49 17.41 4.56
C VAL A 193 4.25 16.06 5.22
N PHE A 194 3.55 15.18 4.52
CA PHE A 194 3.30 13.80 4.92
C PHE A 194 3.67 12.83 3.80
N GLY A 195 3.85 11.58 4.17
CA GLY A 195 4.07 10.45 3.27
C GLY A 195 3.37 9.23 3.80
N GLY A 196 4.02 8.08 3.70
CA GLY A 196 3.46 6.78 4.05
C GLY A 196 2.62 6.18 2.94
N THR A 197 2.47 4.86 2.99
CA THR A 197 1.42 4.13 2.26
C THR A 197 0.04 4.64 2.65
N SER A 198 -0.08 5.29 3.80
CA SER A 198 -1.23 6.09 4.24
C SER A 198 -1.65 7.19 3.25
N ALA A 199 -0.73 7.77 2.48
CA ALA A 199 -1.01 8.71 1.39
C ALA A 199 -1.19 8.02 0.03
N ALA A 200 -0.53 6.87 -0.16
CA ALA A 200 -0.63 6.05 -1.35
C ALA A 200 -2.03 5.44 -1.53
N ALA A 201 -2.60 4.85 -0.47
CA ALA A 201 -3.94 4.23 -0.49
C ALA A 201 -5.06 5.17 -0.99
N PRO A 202 -5.25 6.38 -0.44
CA PRO A 202 -6.24 7.32 -0.95
C PRO A 202 -5.90 7.86 -2.35
N SER A 203 -4.62 7.90 -2.74
CA SER A 203 -4.22 8.24 -4.12
C SER A 203 -4.77 7.22 -5.11
N PHE A 204 -4.62 5.91 -4.82
CA PHE A 204 -5.20 4.86 -5.64
C PHE A 204 -6.73 4.84 -5.60
N ALA A 205 -7.35 5.09 -4.43
CA ALA A 205 -8.80 5.24 -4.32
C ALA A 205 -9.34 6.35 -5.24
N GLY A 206 -8.61 7.46 -5.37
CA GLY A 206 -8.90 8.53 -6.32
C GLY A 206 -8.87 8.07 -7.78
N VAL A 207 -7.89 7.23 -8.16
CA VAL A 207 -7.81 6.62 -9.50
C VAL A 207 -9.03 5.73 -9.76
N LEU A 208 -9.45 4.92 -8.79
CA LEU A 208 -10.66 4.09 -8.90
C LEU A 208 -11.94 4.92 -9.01
N ALA A 209 -12.02 6.06 -8.33
CA ALA A 209 -13.14 6.98 -8.48
C ALA A 209 -13.19 7.57 -9.91
N LEU A 210 -12.05 7.92 -10.49
CA LEU A 210 -11.95 8.36 -11.89
C LEU A 210 -12.32 7.25 -12.87
N LEU A 211 -11.90 6.01 -12.63
CA LEU A 211 -12.28 4.86 -13.45
C LEU A 211 -13.81 4.64 -13.41
N ASN A 212 -14.41 4.64 -12.22
CA ASN A 212 -15.87 4.56 -12.06
C ASN A 212 -16.58 5.68 -12.85
N GLN A 213 -16.11 6.92 -12.73
CA GLN A 213 -16.66 8.05 -13.48
C GLN A 213 -16.53 7.84 -15.00
N TYR A 214 -15.37 7.37 -15.47
CA TYR A 214 -15.10 7.10 -16.88
C TYR A 214 -16.05 6.05 -17.44
N LEU A 215 -16.22 4.92 -16.76
CA LEU A 215 -17.07 3.81 -17.21
C LEU A 215 -18.54 4.20 -17.28
N VAL A 216 -19.04 4.93 -16.27
CA VAL A 216 -20.44 5.40 -16.23
C VAL A 216 -20.69 6.46 -17.30
N THR A 217 -19.81 7.46 -17.43
CA THR A 217 -20.01 8.57 -18.39
C THR A 217 -19.99 8.08 -19.83
N ASN A 218 -19.23 7.02 -20.13
CA ASN A 218 -19.16 6.43 -21.47
C ASN A 218 -20.18 5.30 -21.70
N GLY A 219 -21.03 4.98 -20.72
CA GLY A 219 -22.07 3.96 -20.84
C GLY A 219 -21.57 2.51 -20.83
N TYR A 220 -20.33 2.27 -20.39
CA TYR A 220 -19.80 0.91 -20.19
C TYR A 220 -20.36 0.27 -18.91
N GLN A 221 -20.73 1.09 -17.92
CA GLN A 221 -21.47 0.65 -16.73
C GLN A 221 -22.67 1.56 -16.48
N SER A 222 -23.75 1.00 -15.93
CA SER A 222 -24.96 1.77 -15.57
C SER A 222 -24.80 2.59 -14.29
N SER A 223 -23.87 2.19 -13.41
CA SER A 223 -23.60 2.82 -12.12
C SER A 223 -22.16 2.54 -11.70
N ALA A 224 -21.63 3.38 -10.80
CA ALA A 224 -20.31 3.15 -10.20
C ALA A 224 -20.32 1.89 -9.33
N GLY A 225 -19.19 1.19 -9.31
CA GLY A 225 -18.96 -0.02 -8.53
C GLY A 225 -18.13 -1.01 -9.35
N LEU A 226 -16.89 -1.26 -8.91
CA LEU A 226 -15.98 -2.20 -9.56
C LEU A 226 -15.86 -3.53 -8.79
N GLY A 227 -16.21 -3.53 -7.50
CA GLY A 227 -15.97 -4.67 -6.61
C GLY A 227 -14.47 -4.93 -6.42
N ASN A 228 -14.08 -6.21 -6.37
CA ASN A 228 -12.65 -6.56 -6.32
C ASN A 228 -11.96 -6.27 -7.66
N VAL A 229 -10.93 -5.43 -7.64
CA VAL A 229 -10.18 -5.06 -8.86
C VAL A 229 -8.92 -5.89 -9.08
N ASN A 230 -8.51 -6.72 -8.11
CA ASN A 230 -7.20 -7.38 -8.11
C ASN A 230 -7.02 -8.29 -9.33
N THR A 231 -8.02 -9.13 -9.67
CA THR A 231 -7.92 -9.98 -10.87
C THR A 231 -7.67 -9.16 -12.14
N GLN A 232 -8.31 -7.99 -12.25
CA GLN A 232 -8.14 -7.13 -13.42
C GLN A 232 -6.79 -6.44 -13.42
N LEU A 233 -6.30 -5.95 -12.27
CA LEU A 233 -4.98 -5.33 -12.14
C LEU A 233 -3.88 -6.29 -12.62
N TYR A 234 -3.87 -7.54 -12.14
CA TYR A 234 -2.86 -8.53 -12.53
C TYR A 234 -2.94 -8.89 -14.01
N SER A 235 -4.12 -8.89 -14.62
CA SER A 235 -4.26 -9.09 -16.07
C SER A 235 -3.71 -7.93 -16.91
N LEU A 236 -3.61 -6.73 -16.33
CA LEU A 236 -3.16 -5.50 -16.98
C LEU A 236 -1.70 -5.13 -16.67
N ALA A 237 -0.99 -5.97 -15.90
CA ALA A 237 0.36 -5.69 -15.38
C ALA A 237 1.35 -5.20 -16.46
N SER A 238 1.31 -5.78 -17.66
CA SER A 238 2.22 -5.44 -18.76
C SER A 238 1.85 -4.19 -19.56
N TRP A 239 0.71 -3.55 -19.27
CA TRP A 239 0.16 -2.44 -20.07
C TRP A 239 -0.06 -1.15 -19.30
N ALA A 240 -0.41 -1.27 -18.02
CA ALA A 240 -0.96 -0.15 -17.25
C ALA A 240 -0.05 0.31 -16.10
N PHE A 241 1.18 -0.20 -16.03
CA PHE A 241 2.06 0.00 -14.89
C PHE A 241 3.46 0.46 -15.30
N HIS A 242 4.04 1.29 -14.44
CA HIS A 242 5.46 1.57 -14.39
C HIS A 242 6.09 0.59 -13.39
N ASP A 243 6.86 -0.37 -13.93
CA ASP A 243 7.58 -1.38 -13.16
C ASP A 243 8.72 -0.74 -12.35
N ILE A 244 8.68 -0.90 -11.02
CA ILE A 244 9.66 -0.30 -10.11
C ILE A 244 10.73 -1.34 -9.80
N THR A 245 11.88 -1.19 -10.44
CA THR A 245 12.91 -2.26 -10.46
C THR A 245 14.11 -1.98 -9.56
N SER A 246 14.03 -0.98 -8.68
CA SER A 246 15.17 -0.56 -7.85
C SER A 246 14.77 -0.15 -6.45
N GLY A 247 15.67 -0.43 -5.50
CA GLY A 247 15.48 -0.22 -4.07
C GLY A 247 14.99 -1.49 -3.36
N ASN A 248 14.56 -1.33 -2.11
CA ASN A 248 14.10 -2.41 -1.24
C ASN A 248 13.19 -1.85 -0.14
N ASN A 249 12.51 -2.71 0.61
CA ASN A 249 11.85 -2.36 1.88
C ASN A 249 12.56 -2.94 3.10
N THR A 250 13.89 -3.03 3.04
CA THR A 250 14.69 -3.59 4.13
C THR A 250 14.69 -2.66 5.34
N VAL A 251 14.28 -3.20 6.48
CA VAL A 251 14.37 -2.54 7.79
C VAL A 251 15.48 -3.18 8.59
N THR A 252 16.29 -2.35 9.26
CA THR A 252 17.28 -2.82 10.24
C THR A 252 16.80 -2.50 11.65
N ALA A 253 16.48 -3.52 12.41
CA ALA A 253 15.98 -3.43 13.78
C ALA A 253 17.09 -3.63 14.82
N ILE A 254 16.85 -3.12 16.03
CA ILE A 254 17.59 -3.53 17.23
C ILE A 254 16.76 -4.61 17.92
N VAL A 255 17.26 -5.84 17.86
CA VAL A 255 16.64 -6.99 18.51
C VAL A 255 17.31 -7.28 19.85
N CYS A 256 16.52 -7.78 20.79
CA CYS A 256 16.92 -7.99 22.16
C CYS A 256 16.45 -9.35 22.66
N SER A 257 17.37 -10.20 23.11
CA SER A 257 16.99 -11.41 23.83
C SER A 257 16.78 -11.11 25.33
N GLY A 258 15.56 -11.33 25.82
CA GLY A 258 15.21 -11.27 27.25
C GLY A 258 14.91 -9.87 27.80
N PHE A 259 14.19 -9.84 28.94
CA PHE A 259 13.58 -8.64 29.54
C PHE A 259 14.53 -7.44 29.78
N LEU A 260 15.82 -7.70 30.00
CA LEU A 260 16.81 -6.65 30.30
C LEU A 260 17.55 -6.11 29.06
N CYS A 261 17.32 -6.68 27.87
CA CYS A 261 18.09 -6.39 26.65
C CYS A 261 19.60 -6.20 26.92
N SER A 262 20.23 -7.16 27.60
CA SER A 262 21.65 -7.01 28.00
C SER A 262 22.64 -7.18 26.84
N SER A 263 22.17 -7.59 25.67
CA SER A 263 23.00 -7.82 24.47
C SER A 263 22.19 -7.57 23.20
N PRO A 264 21.96 -6.30 22.81
CA PRO A 264 21.24 -5.98 21.58
C PRO A 264 22.04 -6.40 20.35
N THR A 265 21.37 -6.99 19.37
CA THR A 265 21.91 -7.26 18.03
C THR A 265 21.19 -6.42 16.98
N LYS A 266 21.86 -6.18 15.85
CA LYS A 266 21.24 -5.57 14.68
C LYS A 266 20.88 -6.67 13.70
N GLU A 267 19.62 -6.72 13.32
CA GLU A 267 19.10 -7.67 12.34
C GLU A 267 18.35 -6.90 11.26
N SER A 268 18.32 -7.46 10.05
CA SER A 268 17.66 -6.85 8.91
C SER A 268 16.72 -7.84 8.25
N VAL A 269 15.55 -7.37 7.84
CA VAL A 269 14.58 -8.14 7.06
C VAL A 269 14.03 -7.25 5.95
N GLY A 270 13.84 -7.81 4.76
CA GLY A 270 13.50 -7.03 3.58
C GLY A 270 13.39 -7.85 2.30
N TYR A 271 12.77 -7.22 1.31
CA TYR A 271 12.71 -7.66 -0.07
C TYR A 271 13.31 -6.58 -0.96
N ASP A 272 13.96 -6.99 -2.05
CA ASP A 272 14.43 -6.08 -3.09
C ASP A 272 13.34 -5.90 -4.15
N ALA A 273 13.23 -4.68 -4.69
CA ALA A 273 12.40 -4.42 -5.87
C ALA A 273 13.05 -5.03 -7.12
N GLY A 274 12.23 -5.48 -8.07
CA GLY A 274 12.70 -6.31 -9.18
C GLY A 274 11.84 -6.18 -10.43
N SER A 275 12.15 -6.93 -11.48
CA SER A 275 11.33 -6.86 -12.71
C SER A 275 10.03 -7.64 -12.57
N GLY A 276 8.92 -6.99 -12.91
CA GLY A 276 7.58 -7.53 -12.76
C GLY A 276 7.04 -7.28 -11.36
N TYR A 277 6.30 -8.24 -10.82
CA TYR A 277 5.83 -8.14 -9.45
C TYR A 277 6.98 -8.27 -8.45
N ASP A 278 6.97 -7.45 -7.40
CA ASP A 278 7.80 -7.66 -6.21
C ASP A 278 7.05 -7.35 -4.91
N CYS A 279 7.56 -7.88 -3.78
CA CYS A 279 6.99 -7.69 -2.44
C CYS A 279 7.31 -6.31 -1.83
N VAL A 280 7.63 -5.31 -2.66
CA VAL A 280 7.92 -3.94 -2.23
C VAL A 280 6.89 -2.97 -2.83
N THR A 281 6.64 -3.09 -4.14
CA THR A 281 5.81 -2.18 -4.93
C THR A 281 4.71 -2.90 -5.72
N GLY A 282 4.62 -4.22 -5.60
CA GLY A 282 3.60 -5.01 -6.27
C GLY A 282 3.80 -4.96 -7.79
N LEU A 283 2.74 -4.63 -8.54
CA LEU A 283 2.82 -4.43 -9.99
C LEU A 283 3.48 -3.09 -10.39
N GLY A 284 3.83 -2.24 -9.41
CA GLY A 284 4.37 -0.91 -9.63
C GLY A 284 3.30 0.20 -9.56
N SER A 285 3.62 1.38 -10.06
CA SER A 285 2.71 2.54 -10.10
C SER A 285 1.88 2.57 -11.37
N LEU A 286 0.66 3.11 -11.32
CA LEU A 286 -0.23 3.10 -12.48
C LEU A 286 0.10 4.23 -13.48
N ASP A 287 0.21 3.88 -14.75
CA ASP A 287 -0.12 4.81 -15.84
C ASP A 287 -1.66 4.90 -15.91
N VAL A 288 -2.22 5.90 -15.22
CA VAL A 288 -3.67 6.08 -15.08
C VAL A 288 -4.38 6.20 -16.44
N TYR A 289 -3.76 6.82 -17.44
CA TYR A 289 -4.38 6.96 -18.76
C TYR A 289 -4.46 5.60 -19.46
N SER A 290 -3.34 4.87 -19.51
CA SER A 290 -3.27 3.54 -20.09
C SER A 290 -4.19 2.55 -19.36
N PHE A 291 -4.25 2.64 -18.02
CA PHE A 291 -5.14 1.85 -17.17
C PHE A 291 -6.62 2.04 -17.52
N LEU A 292 -7.11 3.28 -17.57
CA LEU A 292 -8.51 3.58 -17.89
C LEU A 292 -8.91 3.09 -19.29
N LEU A 293 -8.00 3.16 -20.27
CA LEU A 293 -8.27 2.70 -21.62
C LEU A 293 -8.25 1.17 -21.77
N ALA A 294 -7.37 0.51 -21.01
CA ALA A 294 -7.21 -0.95 -21.05
C ALA A 294 -8.25 -1.68 -20.19
N TRP A 295 -8.96 -0.98 -19.30
CA TRP A 295 -10.00 -1.57 -18.47
C TRP A 295 -11.12 -2.22 -19.33
N PRO A 296 -11.53 -3.46 -19.03
CA PRO A 296 -12.60 -4.13 -19.76
C PRO A 296 -13.93 -3.38 -19.64
N LYS A 297 -14.67 -3.36 -20.76
CA LYS A 297 -15.89 -2.57 -20.95
C LYS A 297 -17.10 -3.47 -21.10
#